data_AF-A0A7C5S8L3-F1
#
_entry.id   AF-A0A7C5S8L3-F1
#
_cell.length_a   1.000
_cell.length_b   1.000
_cell.length_c   1.000
_cell.angle_alpha   90.00
_cell.angle_beta   90.00
_cell.angle_gamma   90.00
#
_symmetry.space_group_name_H-M   'P 1'
#
loop_
_entity.id
_entity.type
_entity.pdbx_description
1 polymer ?
#
loop_
_entity_poly.entity_id
_entity_poly.type
_entity_poly.pdbx_seq_one_letter_code
_entity_poly.pdbx_strand_id
1 'polypeptide(L)'
;MGRWALGAGSFLCFVTLAFAATVVIDSFTARPQRSSILLEWRVSREEGVARYEVQRSSSSLPEFRTLASVEPQGAPATYTYEDRDVLRPATPEQSLYTYRIKIVGKDGSTSYSATVTVAYNVSAVRRTWGMIKEMFR
;
A
#
# COMPACT_ATOMS: atom_id res chain seq x y z
N MET A 1 -30.75 28.21 -56.09
CA MET A 1 -31.55 28.06 -54.86
C MET A 1 -31.31 26.67 -54.28
N GLY A 2 -30.25 26.49 -53.49
CA GLY A 2 -29.84 25.20 -52.93
C GLY A 2 -30.25 25.09 -51.46
N ARG A 3 -30.92 23.99 -51.11
CA ARG A 3 -31.60 23.73 -49.83
C ARG A 3 -30.60 23.53 -48.68
N TRP A 4 -30.83 24.18 -47.54
CA TRP A 4 -30.16 23.90 -46.28
C TRP A 4 -30.71 22.60 -45.67
N ALA A 5 -29.86 21.60 -45.47
CA ALA A 5 -30.19 20.40 -44.70
C ALA A 5 -29.42 20.44 -43.38
N LEU A 6 -30.13 20.75 -42.29
CA LEU A 6 -29.63 20.62 -40.93
C LEU A 6 -29.66 19.12 -40.56
N GLY A 7 -28.50 18.49 -40.59
CA GLY A 7 -28.33 17.13 -40.07
C GLY A 7 -28.37 17.15 -38.54
N ALA A 8 -29.49 16.71 -37.96
CA ALA A 8 -29.59 16.45 -36.53
C ALA A 8 -28.72 15.21 -36.20
N GLY A 9 -27.51 15.44 -35.69
CA GLY A 9 -26.64 14.39 -35.19
C GLY A 9 -27.21 13.80 -33.90
N SER A 10 -27.71 12.57 -33.97
CA SER A 10 -28.11 11.81 -32.78
C SER A 10 -26.85 11.45 -31.99
N PHE A 11 -26.69 12.07 -30.82
CA PHE A 11 -25.59 11.80 -29.90
C PHE A 11 -25.98 10.58 -29.05
N LEU A 12 -25.56 9.39 -29.49
CA LEU A 12 -25.67 8.17 -28.68
C LEU A 12 -24.71 8.29 -27.49
N CYS A 13 -25.24 8.74 -26.37
CA CYS A 13 -24.52 8.78 -25.09
C CYS A 13 -24.50 7.34 -24.52
N PHE A 14 -23.40 6.61 -24.74
CA PHE A 14 -23.19 5.32 -24.08
C PHE A 14 -22.95 5.58 -22.59
N VAL A 15 -23.97 5.36 -21.77
CA VAL A 15 -23.83 5.35 -20.31
C VAL A 15 -23.08 4.07 -19.93
N THR A 16 -21.78 4.18 -19.70
CA THR A 16 -21.00 3.09 -19.11
C THR A 16 -21.32 2.99 -17.62
N LEU A 17 -21.90 1.87 -17.19
CA LEU A 17 -21.99 1.52 -15.77
C LEU A 17 -20.57 1.28 -15.25
N ALA A 18 -20.01 2.26 -14.53
CA ALA A 18 -18.72 2.12 -13.87
C ALA A 18 -18.85 1.20 -12.66
N PHE A 19 -18.20 0.05 -12.68
CA PHE A 19 -18.06 -0.82 -11.51
C PHE A 19 -16.87 -0.35 -10.68
N ALA A 20 -17.15 0.27 -9.53
CA ALA A 20 -16.12 0.65 -8.57
C ALA A 20 -15.40 -0.59 -8.02
N ALA A 21 -14.09 -0.46 -7.78
CA ALA A 21 -13.33 -1.53 -7.16
C ALA A 21 -13.85 -1.84 -5.75
N THR A 22 -14.16 -3.10 -5.50
CA THR A 22 -14.62 -3.59 -4.19
C THR A 22 -13.57 -4.54 -3.64
N VAL A 23 -12.92 -4.15 -2.54
CA VAL A 23 -11.87 -4.94 -1.89
C VAL A 23 -12.15 -5.02 -0.40
N VAL A 24 -12.00 -6.21 0.17
CA VAL A 24 -11.99 -6.43 1.61
C VAL A 24 -10.59 -6.86 2.02
N ILE A 25 -9.90 -5.99 2.76
CA ILE A 25 -8.57 -6.27 3.32
C ILE A 25 -8.77 -6.76 4.75
N ASP A 26 -8.54 -8.05 4.99
CA ASP A 26 -8.74 -8.65 6.33
C ASP A 26 -7.60 -8.28 7.28
N SER A 27 -6.38 -8.15 6.74
CA SER A 27 -5.21 -7.77 7.53
C SER A 27 -4.19 -7.03 6.67
N PHE A 28 -3.51 -6.08 7.27
CA PHE A 28 -2.36 -5.41 6.69
C PHE A 28 -1.31 -5.25 7.80
N THR A 29 -0.10 -5.74 7.55
CA THR A 29 0.97 -5.75 8.55
C THR A 29 2.30 -5.35 7.94
N ALA A 30 3.15 -4.72 8.74
CA ALA A 30 4.54 -4.41 8.40
C ALA A 30 5.45 -4.95 9.50
N ARG A 31 6.44 -5.75 9.12
CA ARG A 31 7.38 -6.40 10.05
C ARG A 31 8.81 -6.00 9.71
N PRO A 32 9.57 -5.41 10.66
CA PRO A 32 10.97 -5.08 10.40
C PRO A 32 11.81 -6.36 10.34
N GLN A 33 12.66 -6.45 9.33
CA GLN A 33 13.67 -7.49 9.16
C GLN A 33 15.08 -6.90 9.37
N ARG A 34 16.14 -7.70 9.15
CA ARG A 34 17.53 -7.27 9.35
C ARG A 34 17.93 -6.07 8.47
N SER A 35 17.44 -6.02 7.23
CA SER A 35 17.83 -5.02 6.24
C SER A 35 16.65 -4.44 5.46
N SER A 36 15.42 -4.80 5.83
CA SER A 36 14.21 -4.47 5.08
C SER A 36 12.99 -4.41 5.99
N ILE A 37 11.86 -3.96 5.46
CA ILE A 37 10.54 -4.10 6.09
C ILE A 37 9.67 -4.98 5.18
N LEU A 38 9.15 -6.07 5.73
CA LEU A 38 8.21 -6.93 5.02
C LEU A 38 6.78 -6.48 5.27
N LEU A 39 6.11 -6.12 4.19
CA LEU A 39 4.68 -5.84 4.17
C LEU A 39 3.93 -7.09 3.72
N GLU A 40 2.78 -7.33 4.36
CA GLU A 40 1.89 -8.43 4.05
C GLU A 40 0.44 -7.98 4.16
N TRP A 41 -0.37 -8.21 3.13
CA TRP A 41 -1.82 -7.95 3.19
C TRP A 41 -2.67 -9.12 2.72
N ARG A 42 -3.69 -9.37 3.56
CA ARG A 42 -4.86 -10.26 3.47
C ARG A 42 -5.98 -9.73 2.60
N VAL A 43 -6.40 -10.37 1.51
CA VAL A 43 -7.70 -10.05 0.89
C VAL A 43 -8.64 -11.25 0.85
N SER A 44 -9.88 -11.04 1.29
CA SER A 44 -10.98 -12.01 1.21
C SER A 44 -11.93 -11.71 0.05
N ARG A 45 -11.91 -10.47 -0.46
CA ARG A 45 -12.67 -10.07 -1.65
C ARG A 45 -11.85 -9.11 -2.50
N GLU A 46 -11.85 -9.34 -3.80
CA GLU A 46 -11.11 -8.56 -4.79
C GLU A 46 -11.89 -8.52 -6.10
N GLU A 47 -12.57 -7.41 -6.37
CA GLU A 47 -13.38 -7.20 -7.56
C GLU A 47 -13.08 -5.83 -8.17
N GLY A 48 -12.93 -5.77 -9.50
CA GLY A 48 -12.73 -4.51 -10.21
C GLY A 48 -11.37 -3.82 -9.95
N VAL A 49 -10.42 -4.49 -9.29
CA VAL A 49 -9.07 -3.95 -9.04
C VAL A 49 -8.25 -4.00 -10.33
N ALA A 50 -7.60 -2.88 -10.65
CA ALA A 50 -6.58 -2.80 -11.70
C ALA A 50 -5.19 -3.11 -11.14
N ARG A 51 -4.83 -2.49 -10.01
CA ARG A 51 -3.55 -2.71 -9.32
C ARG A 51 -3.60 -2.23 -7.88
N TYR A 52 -2.69 -2.77 -7.08
CA TYR A 52 -2.31 -2.22 -5.79
C TYR A 52 -1.06 -1.36 -5.96
N GLU A 53 -1.00 -0.26 -5.21
CA GLU A 53 0.18 0.60 -5.09
C GLU A 53 0.61 0.58 -3.61
N VAL A 54 1.77 0.00 -3.34
CA VAL A 54 2.36 0.01 -1.99
C VAL A 54 2.95 1.39 -1.77
N GLN A 55 2.46 2.11 -0.76
CA GLN A 55 2.91 3.46 -0.46
C GLN A 55 3.56 3.55 0.91
N ARG A 56 4.57 4.42 1.01
CA ARG A 56 5.31 4.70 2.24
C ARG A 56 5.40 6.20 2.50
N SER A 57 5.29 6.56 3.76
CA SER A 57 5.60 7.86 4.34
C SER A 57 6.62 7.66 5.47
N SER A 58 7.37 8.70 5.78
CA SER A 58 8.39 8.72 6.84
C SER A 58 8.45 10.10 7.48
N SER A 59 9.15 10.24 8.61
CA SER A 59 9.33 11.55 9.25
C SER A 59 10.07 12.57 8.37
N SER A 60 11.01 12.12 7.52
CA SER A 60 11.73 13.00 6.59
C SER A 60 10.94 13.33 5.32
N LEU A 61 9.99 12.48 4.94
CA LEU A 61 9.13 12.62 3.78
C LEU A 61 7.69 12.24 4.19
N PRO A 62 6.90 13.20 4.70
CA PRO A 62 5.59 12.93 5.27
C PRO A 62 4.54 12.55 4.20
N GLU A 63 4.77 12.90 2.94
CA GLU A 63 3.92 12.48 1.83
C GLU A 63 4.06 10.99 1.52
N PHE A 64 2.94 10.35 1.17
CA PHE A 64 2.95 8.96 0.74
C PHE A 64 3.48 8.83 -0.69
N ARG A 65 4.66 8.24 -0.85
CA ARG A 65 5.23 7.88 -2.16
C ARG A 65 4.94 6.43 -2.51
N THR A 66 4.66 6.17 -3.78
CA THR A 66 4.52 4.79 -4.29
C THR A 66 5.90 4.15 -4.38
N LEU A 67 6.04 2.98 -3.76
CA LEU A 67 7.24 2.15 -3.80
C LEU A 67 7.16 1.11 -4.93
N ALA A 68 5.99 0.48 -5.07
CA ALA A 68 5.77 -0.56 -6.05
C ALA A 68 4.30 -0.64 -6.46
N SER A 69 4.08 -1.23 -7.63
CA SER A 69 2.77 -1.67 -8.06
C SER A 69 2.70 -3.19 -8.09
N VAL A 70 1.59 -3.74 -7.61
CA VAL A 70 1.35 -5.18 -7.51
C VAL A 70 0.04 -5.51 -8.24
N GLU A 71 0.10 -6.47 -9.15
CA GLU A 71 -1.06 -6.91 -9.91
C GLU A 71 -2.02 -7.74 -9.02
N PRO A 72 -3.33 -7.60 -9.24
CA PRO A 72 -4.34 -8.43 -8.58
C PRO A 72 -4.20 -9.90 -9.00
N GLN A 73 -4.33 -10.82 -8.05
CA GLN A 73 -4.23 -12.27 -8.23
C GLN A 73 -5.60 -12.97 -8.08
N GLY A 74 -6.65 -12.23 -7.72
CA GLY A 74 -7.96 -12.75 -7.33
C GLY A 74 -8.06 -12.98 -5.82
N ALA A 75 -9.29 -13.12 -5.33
CA ALA A 75 -9.55 -13.44 -3.93
C ALA A 75 -9.96 -14.91 -3.73
N PRO A 76 -9.58 -15.55 -2.60
CA PRO A 76 -8.71 -15.01 -1.56
C PRO A 76 -7.23 -15.00 -1.98
N ALA A 77 -6.49 -13.97 -1.56
CA ALA A 77 -5.05 -13.89 -1.82
C ALA A 77 -4.30 -13.28 -0.64
N THR A 78 -3.02 -13.64 -0.54
CA THR A 78 -2.06 -13.01 0.36
C THR A 78 -0.93 -12.43 -0.46
N TYR A 79 -0.72 -11.13 -0.33
CA TYR A 79 0.33 -10.42 -1.02
C TYR A 79 1.46 -10.09 -0.07
N THR A 80 2.67 -10.00 -0.61
CA THR A 80 3.86 -9.58 0.14
C THR A 80 4.68 -8.58 -0.67
N TYR A 81 5.31 -7.65 0.03
CA TYR A 81 6.26 -6.71 -0.56
C TYR A 81 7.38 -6.43 0.44
N GLU A 82 8.63 -6.49 -0.02
CA GLU A 82 9.80 -6.22 0.81
C GLU A 82 10.39 -4.86 0.46
N ASP A 83 10.25 -3.90 1.38
CA ASP A 83 10.89 -2.58 1.26
C ASP A 83 12.35 -2.66 1.72
N ARG A 84 13.26 -2.65 0.75
CA ARG A 84 14.72 -2.66 0.98
C ARG A 84 15.34 -1.26 0.95
N ASP A 85 14.56 -0.26 0.58
CA ASP A 85 15.00 1.14 0.51
C ASP A 85 14.78 1.85 1.85
N VAL A 86 14.85 1.10 2.96
CA VAL A 86 14.76 1.60 4.32
C VAL A 86 16.15 2.01 4.78
N LEU A 87 16.34 3.31 4.98
CA LEU A 87 17.62 3.83 5.43
C LEU A 87 17.81 3.54 6.92
N ARG A 88 19.07 3.26 7.30
CA ARG A 88 19.44 3.17 8.71
C ARG A 88 19.24 4.55 9.35
N PRO A 89 18.35 4.67 10.34
CA PRO A 89 18.01 5.96 10.90
C PRO A 89 19.14 6.50 11.79
N ALA A 90 19.43 7.80 11.72
CA ALA A 90 20.40 8.45 12.62
C ALA A 90 19.78 8.78 13.98
N THR A 91 18.46 8.99 14.01
CA THR A 91 17.67 9.26 15.24
C THR A 91 16.48 8.30 15.34
N PRO A 92 15.94 8.04 16.55
CA PRO A 92 14.74 7.21 16.71
C PRO A 92 13.54 7.69 15.89
N GLU A 93 13.42 9.00 15.70
CA GLU A 93 12.33 9.65 14.95
C GLU A 93 12.41 9.36 13.45
N GLN A 94 13.63 9.20 12.92
CA GLN A 94 13.88 8.77 11.54
C GLN A 94 13.65 7.27 11.34
N SER A 95 13.43 6.51 12.41
CA SER A 95 13.19 5.06 12.34
C SER A 95 11.74 4.71 12.03
N LEU A 96 10.82 5.68 12.08
CA LEU A 96 9.39 5.44 11.87
C LEU A 96 9.03 5.51 10.39
N TYR A 97 8.44 4.41 9.91
CA TYR A 97 7.89 4.31 8.56
C TYR A 97 6.41 3.95 8.64
N THR A 98 5.59 4.68 7.89
CA THR A 98 4.16 4.48 7.79
C THR A 98 3.82 3.98 6.40
N TYR A 99 3.02 2.91 6.31
CA TYR A 99 2.64 2.30 5.06
C TYR A 99 1.13 2.26 4.87
N ARG A 100 0.70 2.24 3.62
CA ARG A 100 -0.67 1.98 3.19
C ARG A 100 -0.68 1.31 1.82
N ILE A 101 -1.77 0.62 1.52
CA ILE A 101 -2.07 0.12 0.18
C ILE A 101 -3.05 1.09 -0.45
N LYS A 102 -2.65 1.68 -1.57
CA LYS A 102 -3.58 2.38 -2.46
C LYS A 102 -4.13 1.37 -3.46
N ILE A 103 -5.44 1.33 -3.58
CA ILE A 103 -6.18 0.43 -4.45
C ILE A 103 -6.65 1.25 -5.63
N VAL A 104 -6.29 0.83 -6.84
CA VAL A 104 -6.71 1.49 -8.07
C VAL A 104 -7.67 0.56 -8.80
N GLY A 105 -8.89 1.03 -9.03
CA GLY A 105 -9.91 0.32 -9.78
C GLY A 105 -9.71 0.42 -11.29
N LYS A 106 -10.30 -0.54 -12.02
CA LYS A 106 -10.31 -0.56 -13.50
C LYS A 106 -11.09 0.62 -14.09
N ASP A 107 -12.00 1.18 -13.32
CA ASP A 107 -12.76 2.39 -13.62
C ASP A 107 -11.99 3.68 -13.30
N GLY A 108 -10.76 3.58 -12.78
CA GLY A 108 -9.96 4.72 -12.34
C GLY A 108 -10.27 5.19 -10.91
N SER A 109 -11.22 4.56 -10.21
CA SER A 109 -11.49 4.86 -8.80
C SER A 109 -10.28 4.56 -7.93
N THR A 110 -10.15 5.29 -6.82
CA THR A 110 -9.07 5.06 -5.85
C THR A 110 -9.61 4.94 -4.44
N SER A 111 -9.15 3.93 -3.72
CA SER A 111 -9.41 3.75 -2.30
C SER A 111 -8.12 3.36 -1.57
N TYR A 112 -8.15 3.32 -0.24
CA TYR A 112 -6.96 3.11 0.58
C TYR A 112 -7.25 2.11 1.70
N SER A 113 -6.23 1.33 2.07
CA SER A 113 -6.25 0.51 3.28
C SER A 113 -6.11 1.36 4.54
N ALA A 114 -6.27 0.71 5.70
CA ALA A 114 -5.73 1.23 6.95
C ALA A 114 -4.21 1.45 6.83
N THR A 115 -3.68 2.34 7.67
CA THR A 115 -2.23 2.58 7.76
C THR A 115 -1.60 1.67 8.80
N VAL A 116 -0.34 1.28 8.57
CA VAL A 116 0.49 0.60 9.57
C VAL A 116 1.80 1.34 9.76
N THR A 117 2.19 1.55 11.00
CA THR A 117 3.44 2.23 11.35
C THR A 117 4.38 1.24 12.02
N VAL A 118 5.65 1.26 11.60
CA VAL A 118 6.68 0.37 12.12
C VAL A 118 7.97 1.15 12.39
N ALA A 119 8.61 0.82 13.51
CA ALA A 119 9.91 1.35 13.86
C ALA A 119 11.02 0.42 13.35
N TYR A 120 11.84 0.90 12.42
CA TYR A 120 12.99 0.18 11.89
C TYR A 120 14.19 0.30 12.83
N ASN A 121 14.16 -0.46 13.93
CA ASN A 121 15.25 -0.56 14.89
C ASN A 121 15.82 -1.98 14.88
N VAL A 122 17.02 -2.18 14.33
CA VAL A 122 17.67 -3.50 14.22
C VAL A 122 18.25 -4.00 15.57
N SER A 123 17.73 -3.53 16.70
CA SER A 123 18.36 -3.69 18.02
C SER A 123 17.52 -4.53 18.98
N ALA A 124 17.26 -5.80 18.65
CA ALA A 124 16.57 -6.73 19.57
C ALA A 124 17.51 -7.68 20.35
N VAL A 125 18.78 -7.84 19.95
CA VAL A 125 19.65 -8.87 20.56
C VAL A 125 20.65 -8.34 21.57
N ARG A 126 21.03 -7.05 21.55
CA ARG A 126 22.10 -6.54 22.44
C ARG A 126 21.68 -6.16 23.86
N ARG A 127 20.38 -6.09 24.19
CA ARG A 127 19.93 -5.64 25.53
C ARG A 127 19.71 -6.74 26.57
N THR A 128 19.49 -7.99 26.17
CA THR A 128 19.20 -9.07 27.15
C THR A 128 20.45 -9.72 27.72
N TRP A 129 21.55 -9.77 26.97
CA TRP A 129 22.80 -10.36 27.46
C TRP A 129 23.49 -9.55 28.58
N GLY A 130 23.24 -8.23 28.64
CA GLY A 130 23.74 -7.39 29.73
C GLY A 130 22.98 -7.60 31.04
N MET A 131 21.65 -7.76 30.99
CA MET A 131 20.80 -7.84 32.18
C MET A 131 20.84 -9.22 32.87
N ILE A 132 21.12 -10.30 32.13
CA ILE A 132 21.20 -11.66 32.71
C ILE A 132 22.44 -11.84 33.58
N LYS A 133 23.55 -11.16 33.26
CA LYS A 133 24.82 -11.32 33.98
C LYS A 133 24.80 -10.68 35.39
N GLU A 134 23.83 -9.81 35.66
CA GLU A 134 23.73 -9.04 36.90
C GLU A 134 22.82 -9.70 37.96
N MET A 135 22.09 -10.75 37.58
CA MET A 135 21.17 -11.51 38.45
C MET A 135 21.85 -12.66 39.22
N PHE A 136 23.12 -12.95 38.94
CA PHE A 136 23.87 -14.06 39.55
C PHE A 136 25.10 -13.58 40.35
N ARG A 137 25.00 -12.41 40.98
CA ARG A 137 25.95 -11.95 41.99
C ARG A 137 25.36 -12.14 43.39
#